data_AF-F3GC51-F1
#
_entry.id   AF-F3GC51-F1
#
_cell.length_a   1.000
_cell.length_b   1.000
_cell.length_c   1.000
_cell.angle_alpha   90.00
_cell.angle_beta   90.00
_cell.angle_gamma   90.00
#
_symmetry.space_group_name_H-M   'P 1'
#
loop_
_entity.id
_entity.type
_entity.pdbx_description
1 polymer ?
#
loop_
_entity_poly.entity_id
_entity_poly.type
_entity_poly.pdbx_seq_one_letter_code
_entity_poly.pdbx_strand_id
1 'polypeptide(L)'
;MTILVIAEHDNATVAPATLNTLAAAQKIGGDIHLLVAGSGVSAVADAAAKIAGVTKVLVADHEAYAHQLPENIAPLVVELAAGHSHVLAAATSNGKNILPRVAAQLDVDQISEIVSVVSADTFTRPIYAGNAIATVQSTAAVKVITVRATGFDPVAAEGGSAAVEAVSAAHHRG
;
A
#
# COMPACT_ATOMS: atom_id res chain seq x y z
N MET A 1 13.56 4.02 8.29
CA MET A 1 12.08 4.08 8.28
C MET A 1 11.65 3.50 6.95
N THR A 2 10.78 2.49 6.97
CA THR A 2 10.39 1.76 5.76
C THR A 2 8.86 1.75 5.66
N ILE A 3 8.36 1.91 4.44
CA ILE A 3 6.95 2.03 4.08
C ILE A 3 6.59 0.81 3.24
N LEU A 4 5.55 0.09 3.64
CA LEU A 4 4.95 -0.96 2.83
C LEU A 4 3.80 -0.34 2.02
N VAL A 5 3.86 -0.45 0.71
CA VAL A 5 2.77 -0.06 -0.19
C VAL A 5 2.18 -1.32 -0.81
N ILE A 6 0.86 -1.47 -0.79
CA ILE A 6 0.17 -2.58 -1.44
C ILE A 6 -0.13 -2.15 -2.88
N ALA A 7 0.42 -2.88 -3.85
CA ALA A 7 0.14 -2.66 -5.26
C ALA A 7 -1.29 -3.11 -5.58
N GLU A 8 -2.02 -2.27 -6.29
CA GLU A 8 -3.28 -2.67 -6.92
C GLU A 8 -2.99 -3.14 -8.35
N HIS A 9 -3.55 -4.29 -8.74
CA HIS A 9 -3.37 -4.90 -10.05
C HIS A 9 -4.48 -5.90 -10.35
N ASP A 10 -4.60 -6.27 -11.63
CA ASP A 10 -5.50 -7.32 -12.14
C ASP A 10 -4.80 -8.67 -12.40
N ASN A 11 -3.60 -8.84 -11.83
CA ASN A 11 -2.64 -9.95 -12.05
C ASN A 11 -1.84 -9.87 -13.35
N ALA A 12 -2.14 -8.91 -14.23
CA ALA A 12 -1.37 -8.65 -15.45
C ALA A 12 -0.71 -7.26 -15.43
N THR A 13 -1.41 -6.25 -14.92
CA THR A 13 -1.05 -4.85 -15.01
C THR A 13 -1.17 -4.15 -13.67
N VAL A 14 -0.16 -3.35 -13.31
CA VAL A 14 -0.22 -2.45 -12.15
C VAL A 14 -1.24 -1.34 -12.42
N ALA A 15 -2.19 -1.14 -11.51
CA ALA A 15 -3.18 -0.08 -11.61
C ALA A 15 -2.53 1.31 -11.40
N PRO A 16 -2.96 2.35 -12.15
CA PRO A 16 -2.40 3.70 -12.02
C PRO A 16 -2.43 4.27 -10.60
N ALA A 17 -3.46 3.92 -9.81
CA ALA A 17 -3.62 4.38 -8.42
C ALA A 17 -2.45 3.98 -7.50
N THR A 18 -1.73 2.90 -7.85
CA THR A 18 -0.49 2.51 -7.17
C THR A 18 0.56 3.62 -7.28
N LEU A 19 0.69 4.26 -8.45
CA LEU A 19 1.66 5.34 -8.68
C LEU A 19 1.35 6.59 -7.85
N ASN A 20 0.07 6.94 -7.68
CA ASN A 20 -0.35 8.04 -6.80
C ASN A 20 -0.07 7.71 -5.32
N THR A 21 -0.27 6.44 -4.93
CA THR A 21 0.01 5.96 -3.57
C THR A 21 1.51 6.00 -3.26
N LEU A 22 2.34 5.63 -4.23
CA LEU A 22 3.81 5.76 -4.14
C LEU A 22 4.25 7.23 -4.02
N ALA A 23 3.57 8.15 -4.71
CA ALA A 23 3.86 9.57 -4.55
C ALA A 23 3.57 10.05 -3.11
N ALA A 24 2.48 9.59 -2.49
CA ALA A 24 2.22 9.87 -1.08
C ALA A 24 3.31 9.26 -0.17
N ALA A 25 3.72 8.01 -0.44
CA ALA A 25 4.82 7.37 0.29
C ALA A 25 6.14 8.14 0.19
N GLN A 26 6.48 8.68 -1.00
CA GLN A 26 7.67 9.53 -1.17
C GLN A 26 7.59 10.82 -0.33
N LYS A 27 6.40 11.39 -0.13
CA LYS A 27 6.21 12.57 0.74
C LYS A 27 6.36 12.25 2.23
N ILE A 28 6.07 11.03 2.66
CA ILE A 28 6.36 10.54 4.04
C ILE A 28 7.88 10.43 4.23
N GLY A 29 8.58 9.98 3.20
CA GLY A 29 10.03 9.77 3.20
C GLY A 29 10.43 8.38 3.70
N GLY A 30 11.69 8.00 3.48
CA GLY A 30 12.19 6.65 3.79
C GLY A 30 12.12 5.68 2.61
N ASP A 31 12.44 4.41 2.88
CA ASP A 31 12.48 3.36 1.85
C ASP A 31 11.08 2.82 1.57
N ILE A 32 10.78 2.54 0.30
CA ILE A 32 9.46 2.09 -0.13
C ILE A 32 9.54 0.66 -0.65
N HIS A 33 8.93 -0.25 0.10
CA HIS A 33 8.69 -1.62 -0.33
C HIS A 33 7.30 -1.72 -0.97
N LEU A 34 7.20 -2.30 -2.16
CA LEU A 34 5.95 -2.51 -2.88
C LEU A 34 5.57 -3.99 -2.86
N LEU A 35 4.44 -4.33 -2.22
CA LEU A 35 3.89 -5.68 -2.19
C LEU A 35 3.03 -5.92 -3.43
N VAL A 36 3.36 -6.96 -4.19
CA VAL A 36 2.53 -7.54 -5.27
C VAL A 36 2.03 -8.89 -4.77
N ALA A 37 0.72 -9.02 -4.58
CA ALA A 37 0.10 -10.24 -4.05
C ALA A 37 -1.03 -10.69 -4.97
N GLY A 38 -0.87 -11.86 -5.59
CA GLY A 38 -1.80 -12.39 -6.58
C GLY A 38 -1.42 -13.78 -7.05
N SER A 39 -1.91 -14.16 -8.23
CA SER A 39 -1.55 -15.43 -8.87
C SER A 39 -1.08 -15.19 -10.30
N GLY A 40 0.09 -15.70 -10.65
CA GLY A 40 0.72 -15.48 -11.95
C GLY A 40 1.20 -14.05 -12.15
N VAL A 41 1.80 -13.44 -11.14
CA VAL A 41 2.05 -11.98 -11.06
C VAL A 41 3.46 -11.55 -11.50
N SER A 42 4.21 -12.42 -12.18
CA SER A 42 5.57 -12.12 -12.65
C SER A 42 5.65 -10.83 -13.47
N ALA A 43 4.73 -10.64 -14.43
CA ALA A 43 4.68 -9.42 -15.24
C ALA A 43 4.40 -8.16 -14.41
N VAL A 44 3.56 -8.28 -13.38
CA VAL A 44 3.26 -7.19 -12.44
C VAL A 44 4.48 -6.85 -11.60
N ALA A 45 5.21 -7.87 -11.11
CA ALA A 45 6.43 -7.68 -10.34
C ALA A 45 7.55 -7.01 -11.16
N ASP A 46 7.72 -7.43 -12.42
CA ASP A 46 8.70 -6.83 -13.35
C ASP A 46 8.37 -5.37 -13.67
N ALA A 47 7.09 -5.05 -13.84
CA ALA A 47 6.64 -3.67 -14.02
C ALA A 47 6.83 -2.85 -12.74
N ALA A 48 6.46 -3.42 -11.59
CA ALA A 48 6.62 -2.80 -10.28
C ALA A 48 8.08 -2.45 -9.97
N ALA A 49 9.02 -3.30 -10.38
CA ALA A 49 10.45 -3.09 -10.15
C ALA A 49 11.02 -1.86 -10.88
N LYS A 50 10.37 -1.46 -11.98
CA LYS A 50 10.76 -0.30 -12.79
C LYS A 50 10.18 1.01 -12.28
N ILE A 51 9.25 0.99 -11.33
CA ILE A 51 8.60 2.21 -10.85
C ILE A 51 9.60 3.06 -10.06
N ALA A 52 9.68 4.35 -10.40
CA ALA A 52 10.60 5.27 -9.74
C ALA A 52 10.30 5.40 -8.23
N GLY A 53 11.35 5.24 -7.42
CA GLY A 53 11.29 5.40 -5.95
C GLY A 53 10.86 4.15 -5.18
N VAL A 54 10.50 3.06 -5.83
CA VAL A 54 10.39 1.74 -5.17
C VAL A 54 11.81 1.22 -4.92
N THR A 55 12.11 0.81 -3.70
CA THR A 55 13.42 0.25 -3.32
C THR A 55 13.44 -1.27 -3.39
N LYS A 56 12.29 -1.91 -3.12
CA LYS A 56 12.12 -3.37 -3.14
C LYS A 56 10.70 -3.74 -3.56
N VAL A 57 10.57 -4.78 -4.37
CA VAL A 57 9.29 -5.42 -4.69
C VAL A 57 9.21 -6.74 -3.94
N LEU A 58 8.18 -6.89 -3.11
CA LEU A 58 7.87 -8.13 -2.40
C LEU A 58 6.77 -8.87 -3.17
N VAL A 59 6.99 -10.13 -3.52
CA VAL A 59 6.08 -10.90 -4.37
C VAL A 59 5.50 -12.08 -3.61
N ALA A 60 4.18 -12.07 -3.45
CA ALA A 60 3.39 -13.18 -2.96
C ALA A 60 2.58 -13.77 -4.14
N ASP A 61 3.20 -14.67 -4.90
CA ASP A 61 2.58 -15.34 -6.05
C ASP A 61 2.01 -16.70 -5.63
N HIS A 62 0.70 -16.77 -5.41
CA HIS A 62 0.01 -17.98 -4.98
C HIS A 62 -1.49 -17.92 -5.34
N GLU A 63 -2.10 -19.06 -5.66
CA GLU A 63 -3.52 -19.15 -6.06
C GLU A 63 -4.48 -18.57 -5.01
N ALA A 64 -4.15 -18.72 -3.72
CA ALA A 64 -4.89 -18.12 -2.60
C ALA A 64 -5.06 -16.59 -2.71
N TYR A 65 -4.16 -15.90 -3.42
CA TYR A 65 -4.19 -14.46 -3.62
C TYR A 65 -4.81 -14.05 -4.96
N ALA A 66 -5.25 -14.99 -5.81
CA ALA A 66 -5.76 -14.71 -7.16
C ALA A 66 -6.86 -13.64 -7.22
N HIS A 67 -7.73 -13.61 -6.21
CA HIS A 67 -8.84 -12.66 -6.08
C HIS A 67 -8.61 -11.58 -5.01
N GLN A 68 -7.42 -11.55 -4.40
CA GLN A 68 -7.01 -10.58 -3.39
C GLN A 68 -8.04 -10.44 -2.25
N LEU A 69 -8.60 -11.57 -1.82
CA LEU A 69 -9.58 -11.60 -0.72
C LEU A 69 -8.94 -11.05 0.57
N PRO A 70 -9.63 -10.16 1.29
CA PRO A 70 -9.08 -9.51 2.49
C PRO A 70 -8.73 -10.52 3.60
N GLU A 71 -9.41 -11.67 3.66
CA GLU A 71 -9.11 -12.76 4.59
C GLU A 71 -7.73 -13.37 4.38
N ASN A 72 -7.24 -13.35 3.13
CA ASN A 72 -5.94 -13.87 2.72
C ASN A 72 -4.87 -12.77 2.72
N ILE A 73 -5.20 -11.59 2.15
CA ILE A 73 -4.24 -10.49 2.00
C ILE A 73 -3.94 -9.82 3.34
N ALA A 74 -4.93 -9.61 4.22
CA ALA A 74 -4.67 -8.86 5.45
C ALA A 74 -3.66 -9.57 6.38
N PRO A 75 -3.75 -10.90 6.64
CA PRO A 75 -2.71 -11.60 7.41
C PRO A 75 -1.31 -11.48 6.79
N LEU A 76 -1.19 -11.57 5.45
CA LEU A 76 0.09 -11.38 4.75
C LEU A 76 0.67 -9.99 5.04
N VAL A 77 -0.17 -8.95 4.91
CA VAL A 77 0.24 -7.56 5.17
C VAL A 77 0.64 -7.36 6.63
N VAL A 78 -0.09 -7.96 7.57
CA VAL A 78 0.20 -7.90 9.01
C VAL A 78 1.56 -8.54 9.33
N GLU A 79 1.87 -9.70 8.74
CA GLU A 79 3.17 -10.35 8.90
C GLU A 79 4.31 -9.45 8.40
N LEU A 80 4.14 -8.87 7.21
CA LEU A 80 5.12 -7.96 6.62
C LEU A 80 5.24 -6.64 7.38
N ALA A 81 4.15 -6.14 7.98
CA ALA A 81 4.12 -4.87 8.70
C ALA A 81 5.08 -4.84 9.90
N ALA A 82 5.50 -5.98 10.45
CA ALA A 82 6.47 -6.05 11.55
C ALA A 82 7.81 -5.34 11.26
N GLY A 83 8.21 -5.26 9.99
CA GLY A 83 9.42 -4.54 9.54
C GLY A 83 9.17 -3.10 9.05
N HIS A 84 7.94 -2.59 9.15
CA HIS A 84 7.53 -1.35 8.52
C HIS A 84 6.86 -0.40 9.53
N SER A 85 7.00 0.89 9.25
CA SER A 85 6.42 1.97 10.06
C SER A 85 5.09 2.50 9.50
N HIS A 86 4.85 2.20 8.22
CA HIS A 86 3.71 2.68 7.45
C HIS A 86 3.23 1.56 6.53
N VAL A 87 1.91 1.45 6.40
CA VAL A 87 1.25 0.55 5.45
C VAL A 87 0.24 1.36 4.65
N LEU A 88 0.47 1.48 3.34
CA LEU A 88 -0.34 2.30 2.44
C LEU A 88 -1.01 1.45 1.36
N ALA A 89 -2.21 1.85 0.96
CA ALA A 89 -2.89 1.36 -0.23
C ALA A 89 -3.67 2.49 -0.90
N ALA A 90 -3.97 2.36 -2.18
CA ALA A 90 -4.91 3.25 -2.83
C ALA A 90 -6.30 3.15 -2.19
N ALA A 91 -7.05 4.24 -2.11
CA ALA A 91 -8.39 4.26 -1.54
C ALA A 91 -9.47 3.73 -2.52
N THR A 92 -9.17 2.64 -3.20
CA THR A 92 -10.06 1.90 -4.10
C THR A 92 -10.91 0.88 -3.33
N SER A 93 -11.73 0.11 -4.04
CA SER A 93 -12.51 -0.97 -3.43
C SER A 93 -11.61 -1.99 -2.71
N ASN A 94 -10.46 -2.35 -3.30
CA ASN A 94 -9.53 -3.29 -2.66
C ASN A 94 -8.85 -2.68 -1.44
N GLY A 95 -8.26 -1.49 -1.54
CA GLY A 95 -7.58 -0.87 -0.39
C GLY A 95 -8.54 -0.59 0.78
N LYS A 96 -9.79 -0.19 0.49
CA LYS A 96 -10.84 0.01 1.51
C LYS A 96 -11.35 -1.29 2.12
N ASN A 97 -11.23 -2.41 1.41
CA ASN A 97 -11.61 -3.72 1.93
C ASN A 97 -10.49 -4.32 2.81
N ILE A 98 -9.23 -4.16 2.38
CA ILE A 98 -8.06 -4.78 3.03
C ILE A 98 -7.59 -4.00 4.26
N LEU A 99 -7.37 -2.69 4.13
CA LEU A 99 -6.63 -1.94 5.18
C LEU A 99 -7.34 -1.80 6.52
N PRO A 100 -8.68 -1.63 6.61
CA PRO A 100 -9.35 -1.66 7.91
C PRO A 100 -9.14 -2.97 8.66
N ARG A 101 -9.07 -4.11 7.94
CA ARG A 101 -8.80 -5.42 8.53
C ARG A 101 -7.35 -5.57 9.00
N VAL A 102 -6.40 -4.99 8.27
CA VAL A 102 -4.98 -4.91 8.67
C VAL A 102 -4.83 -4.06 9.94
N ALA A 103 -5.43 -2.87 9.96
CA ALA A 103 -5.38 -1.96 11.10
C ALA A 103 -5.95 -2.62 12.37
N ALA A 104 -7.10 -3.29 12.25
CA ALA A 104 -7.72 -4.01 13.35
C ALA A 104 -6.83 -5.16 13.89
N GLN A 105 -6.13 -5.90 13.01
CA GLN A 105 -5.22 -6.98 13.44
C GLN A 105 -3.94 -6.46 14.09
N LEU A 106 -3.51 -5.24 13.74
CA LEU A 106 -2.35 -4.56 14.35
C LEU A 106 -2.72 -3.77 15.61
N ASP A 107 -4.01 -3.69 15.97
CA ASP A 107 -4.54 -2.87 17.07
C ASP A 107 -4.17 -1.37 16.92
N VAL A 108 -4.39 -0.82 15.71
CA VAL A 108 -4.13 0.59 15.38
C VAL A 108 -5.29 1.21 14.62
N ASP A 109 -5.38 2.54 14.65
CA ASP A 109 -6.32 3.30 13.83
C ASP A 109 -5.95 3.25 12.35
N GLN A 110 -6.97 3.30 11.49
CA GLN A 110 -6.81 3.47 10.04
C GLN A 110 -7.09 4.92 9.65
N ILE A 111 -6.16 5.57 8.95
CA ILE A 111 -6.35 6.92 8.41
C ILE A 111 -6.82 6.81 6.96
N SER A 112 -8.11 7.04 6.73
CA SER A 112 -8.67 6.89 5.38
C SER A 112 -8.45 8.12 4.51
N GLU A 113 -8.23 7.89 3.21
CA GLU A 113 -8.41 8.90 2.16
C GLU A 113 -7.55 10.16 2.32
N ILE A 114 -6.27 9.99 2.67
CA ILE A 114 -5.38 11.15 2.79
C ILE A 114 -5.24 11.85 1.43
N VAL A 115 -5.16 13.19 1.48
CA VAL A 115 -4.94 14.06 0.31
C VAL A 115 -3.65 14.86 0.41
N SER A 116 -3.02 14.89 1.58
CA SER A 116 -1.66 15.41 1.73
C SER A 116 -0.94 14.76 2.92
N VAL A 117 0.39 14.82 2.86
CA VAL A 117 1.31 14.44 3.95
C VAL A 117 1.94 15.72 4.49
N VAL A 118 1.75 15.99 5.78
CA VAL A 118 2.32 17.17 6.47
C VAL A 118 3.66 16.81 7.12
N SER A 119 3.71 15.62 7.74
CA SER A 119 4.91 14.99 8.29
C SER A 119 4.75 13.47 8.22
N ALA A 120 5.77 12.71 8.65
CA ALA A 120 5.69 11.24 8.67
C ALA A 120 4.52 10.70 9.53
N ASP A 121 4.02 11.45 10.50
CA ASP A 121 2.92 11.04 11.38
C ASP A 121 1.67 11.91 11.26
N THR A 122 1.67 12.94 10.39
CA THR A 122 0.59 13.92 10.26
C THR A 122 0.12 14.06 8.82
N PHE A 123 -1.19 13.95 8.62
CA PHE A 123 -1.82 13.89 7.30
C PHE A 123 -3.04 14.80 7.25
N THR A 124 -3.47 15.18 6.05
CA THR A 124 -4.78 15.82 5.87
C THR A 124 -5.73 14.93 5.08
N ARG A 125 -7.01 14.99 5.43
CA ARG A 125 -8.07 14.23 4.77
C ARG A 125 -9.40 15.01 4.70
N PRO A 126 -10.18 14.85 3.63
CA PRO A 126 -11.51 15.41 3.54
C PRO A 126 -12.49 14.67 4.47
N ILE A 127 -13.37 15.42 5.10
CA ILE A 127 -14.51 14.95 5.90
C ILE A 127 -15.78 15.69 5.46
N TYR A 128 -16.95 15.21 5.90
CA TYR A 128 -18.25 15.80 5.53
C TYR A 128 -18.41 16.00 4.01
N ALA A 129 -18.21 14.92 3.25
CA ALA A 129 -18.25 14.94 1.79
C ALA A 129 -17.28 15.96 1.12
N GLY A 130 -16.18 16.31 1.79
CA GLY A 130 -15.17 17.24 1.29
C GLY A 130 -15.37 18.68 1.70
N ASN A 131 -16.41 18.99 2.50
CA ASN A 131 -16.68 20.36 2.95
C ASN A 131 -15.67 20.88 4.00
N ALA A 132 -14.94 19.97 4.66
CA ALA A 132 -13.88 20.33 5.58
C ALA A 132 -12.66 19.42 5.40
N ILE A 133 -11.48 19.97 5.65
CA ILE A 133 -10.21 19.25 5.65
C ILE A 133 -9.75 19.11 7.11
N ALA A 134 -9.60 17.88 7.56
CA ALA A 134 -9.07 17.57 8.88
C ALA A 134 -7.58 17.28 8.79
N THR A 135 -6.79 17.86 9.70
CA THR A 135 -5.41 17.47 9.96
C THR A 135 -5.41 16.44 11.08
N VAL A 136 -4.84 15.26 10.83
CA VAL A 136 -4.81 14.13 11.77
C VAL A 136 -3.37 13.72 12.00
N GLN A 137 -2.95 13.70 13.26
CA GLN A 137 -1.68 13.16 13.70
C GLN A 137 -1.91 11.80 14.36
N SER A 138 -1.12 10.78 14.02
CA SER A 138 -1.23 9.44 14.59
C SER A 138 -0.01 9.09 15.44
N THR A 139 -0.29 8.64 16.67
CA THR A 139 0.71 8.13 17.61
C THR A 139 0.93 6.61 17.48
N ALA A 140 0.19 5.94 16.58
CA ALA A 140 0.31 4.49 16.38
C ALA A 140 1.73 4.09 15.93
N ALA A 141 2.17 2.90 16.35
CA ALA A 141 3.48 2.38 15.96
C ALA A 141 3.58 2.17 14.44
N VAL A 142 2.50 1.68 13.83
CA VAL A 142 2.34 1.50 12.37
C VAL A 142 1.21 2.39 11.90
N LYS A 143 1.46 3.27 10.93
CA LYS A 143 0.42 4.10 10.32
C LYS A 143 -0.22 3.35 9.16
N VAL A 144 -1.46 2.92 9.33
CA VAL A 144 -2.23 2.25 8.26
C VAL A 144 -3.11 3.26 7.53
N ILE A 145 -2.85 3.47 6.24
CA ILE A 145 -3.35 4.64 5.50
C ILE A 145 -3.90 4.23 4.13
N THR A 146 -5.09 4.74 3.77
CA THR A 146 -5.53 4.74 2.37
C THR A 146 -5.28 6.11 1.73
N VAL A 147 -4.82 6.11 0.49
CA VAL A 147 -4.45 7.33 -0.25
C VAL A 147 -5.51 7.64 -1.30
N ARG A 148 -6.05 8.87 -1.27
CA ARG A 148 -6.91 9.34 -2.36
C ARG A 148 -6.04 9.65 -3.58
N ALA A 149 -6.22 8.89 -4.66
CA ALA A 149 -5.38 9.00 -5.85
C ALA A 149 -5.31 10.43 -6.42
N THR A 150 -6.43 11.16 -6.45
CA THR A 150 -6.49 12.55 -6.96
C THR A 150 -5.78 13.58 -6.08
N GLY A 151 -5.31 13.21 -4.88
CA GLY A 151 -4.56 14.10 -4.00
C GLY A 151 -3.07 14.17 -4.32
N PHE A 152 -2.56 13.27 -5.16
CA PHE A 152 -1.13 13.14 -5.45
C PHE A 152 -0.91 12.91 -6.93
N ASP A 153 0.00 13.65 -7.54
CA ASP A 153 0.44 13.35 -8.91
C ASP A 153 1.20 12.01 -8.94
N PRO A 154 0.95 11.14 -9.93
CA PRO A 154 1.56 9.82 -9.97
C PRO A 154 3.08 9.91 -10.19
N VAL A 155 3.83 9.00 -9.55
CA VAL A 155 5.25 8.81 -9.87
C VAL A 155 5.43 8.24 -11.27
N ALA A 156 6.63 8.36 -11.83
CA ALA A 156 6.96 7.72 -13.10
C ALA A 156 6.90 6.19 -12.98
N ALA A 157 6.20 5.54 -13.90
CA ALA A 157 6.09 4.08 -13.96
C ALA A 157 7.42 3.39 -14.33
N GLU A 158 8.39 4.17 -14.82
CA GLU A 158 9.72 3.72 -15.21
C GLU A 158 10.81 4.59 -14.54
N GLY A 159 12.07 4.13 -14.60
CA GLY A 159 13.23 4.83 -14.04
C GLY A 159 13.69 4.31 -12.68
N GLY A 160 13.01 3.30 -12.13
CA GLY A 160 13.44 2.51 -10.98
C GLY A 160 14.16 1.22 -11.37
N SER A 161 14.76 0.57 -10.38
CA SER A 161 15.47 -0.71 -10.53
C SER A 161 15.44 -1.49 -9.21
N ALA A 162 14.25 -1.62 -8.62
CA ALA A 162 14.07 -2.29 -7.34
C ALA A 162 14.38 -3.79 -7.44
N ALA A 163 14.93 -4.36 -6.36
CA ALA A 163 15.09 -5.80 -6.26
C ALA A 163 13.73 -6.49 -6.06
N VAL A 164 13.51 -7.62 -6.75
CA VAL A 164 12.31 -8.45 -6.60
C VAL A 164 12.62 -9.61 -5.66
N GLU A 165 11.86 -9.75 -4.58
CA GLU A 165 12.02 -10.78 -3.56
C GLU A 165 10.70 -11.53 -3.34
N ALA A 166 10.74 -12.86 -3.41
CA ALA A 166 9.58 -13.67 -3.09
C ALA A 166 9.36 -13.73 -1.57
N VAL A 167 8.10 -13.66 -1.12
CA VAL A 167 7.72 -13.88 0.27
C VAL A 167 7.13 -15.27 0.44
N SER A 168 7.53 -15.99 1.50
CA SER A 168 7.13 -17.39 1.74
C SER A 168 5.73 -17.55 2.33
N ALA A 169 5.06 -16.46 2.70
CA ALA A 169 3.78 -16.49 3.38
C ALA A 169 2.62 -16.78 2.41
N ALA A 170 1.97 -17.93 2.60
CA ALA A 170 0.75 -18.31 1.91
C ALA A 170 -0.40 -18.44 2.92
N HIS A 171 -1.33 -17.49 2.91
CA HIS A 171 -2.56 -17.54 3.70
C HIS A 171 -3.73 -17.95 2.83
N HIS A 172 -4.38 -19.06 3.18
CA HIS A 172 -5.58 -19.57 2.53
C HIS A 172 -6.70 -19.71 3.56
N ARG A 173 -7.44 -18.63 3.77
CA ARG A 173 -8.57 -18.50 4.69
C ARG A 173 -9.83 -18.15 3.91
N GLY A 174 -10.27 -19.08 3.07
CA GLY A 174 -11.50 -18.96 2.26
C GLY A 174 -11.59 -20.10 1.28
#